data_AF-A0A193QH78-F1
#
_entry.id   AF-A0A193QH78-F1
#
_cell.length_a   1.000
_cell.length_b   1.000
_cell.length_c   1.000
_cell.angle_alpha   90.00
_cell.angle_beta   90.00
_cell.angle_gamma   90.00
#
_symmetry.space_group_name_H-M   'P 1'
#
loop_
_entity.id
_entity.type
_entity.pdbx_description
1 polymer ?
#
loop_
_entity_poly.entity_id
_entity_poly.type
_entity_poly.pdbx_seq_one_letter_code
_entity_poly.pdbx_strand_id
1 'polypeptide(L)'
;MTNVTYAYFKSKDEEQAFLMTGSDIGFTKWDNELKEALLRAPLTFRQYKVFDAIHRLTIDWNKQCAHIENTRIGKMTAIHHTHVSKVRKELENMNMIFKHNNEVSINQNYHEWSFNKSLAKPANKVKPKQLIVRKR
;
A
#
# COMPACT_ATOMS: atom_id res chain seq x y z
N MET A 1 -19.25 -49.09 -37.93
CA MET A 1 -19.84 -48.73 -36.62
C MET A 1 -18.79 -47.92 -35.88
N THR A 2 -18.94 -46.71 -35.38
CA THR A 2 -19.91 -45.59 -35.48
C THR A 2 -19.07 -44.40 -35.01
N ASN A 3 -19.02 -43.31 -35.80
CA ASN A 3 -18.36 -42.07 -35.37
C ASN A 3 -19.12 -41.51 -34.17
N VAL A 4 -18.56 -41.64 -32.97
CA VAL A 4 -19.10 -41.00 -31.78
C VAL A 4 -18.60 -39.55 -31.80
N THR A 5 -19.40 -38.65 -32.36
CA THR A 5 -19.19 -37.21 -32.26
C THR A 5 -19.58 -36.77 -30.86
N TYR A 6 -18.60 -36.43 -30.03
CA TYR A 6 -18.85 -35.76 -28.76
C TYR A 6 -19.47 -34.39 -29.04
N ALA A 7 -20.70 -34.17 -28.57
CA ALA A 7 -21.24 -32.83 -28.50
C ALA A 7 -20.44 -32.04 -27.46
N TYR A 8 -19.57 -31.16 -27.91
CA TYR A 8 -18.86 -30.21 -27.05
C TYR A 8 -19.90 -29.20 -26.55
N PHE A 9 -20.48 -29.45 -25.38
CA PHE A 9 -21.39 -28.52 -24.73
C PHE A 9 -20.54 -27.44 -24.08
N LYS A 10 -20.24 -26.37 -24.85
CA LYS A 10 -19.60 -25.18 -24.30
C LYS A 10 -20.53 -24.62 -23.22
N SER A 11 -20.04 -24.57 -21.98
CA SER A 11 -20.78 -23.92 -20.90
C SER A 11 -20.92 -22.43 -21.23
N LYS A 12 -22.05 -21.81 -20.87
CA LYS A 12 -22.26 -20.36 -21.05
C LYS A 12 -21.17 -19.50 -20.40
N ASP A 13 -20.44 -20.08 -19.45
CA ASP A 13 -19.32 -19.43 -18.76
C ASP A 13 -18.10 -19.24 -19.70
N GLU A 14 -17.92 -20.11 -20.70
CA GLU A 14 -16.85 -19.98 -21.72
C GLU A 14 -17.20 -18.97 -22.83
N GLU A 15 -18.47 -18.61 -23.00
CA GLU A 15 -18.90 -17.55 -23.92
C GLU A 15 -18.71 -16.14 -23.32
N GLN A 16 -18.43 -16.04 -22.02
CA GLN A 16 -18.09 -14.78 -21.34
C GLN A 16 -16.59 -14.48 -21.31
N ALA A 17 -15.80 -15.02 -22.24
CA ALA A 17 -14.65 -14.29 -22.76
C ALA A 17 -15.15 -13.12 -23.64
N PHE A 18 -16.01 -12.27 -23.06
CA PHE A 18 -16.43 -11.03 -23.69
C PHE A 18 -15.15 -10.22 -23.84
N LEU A 19 -14.71 -10.12 -25.09
CA LEU A 19 -13.63 -9.27 -25.52
C LEU A 19 -13.90 -7.87 -24.94
N MET A 20 -13.28 -7.59 -23.79
CA MET A 20 -13.19 -6.25 -23.22
C MET A 20 -12.22 -5.43 -24.07
N THR A 21 -12.39 -5.44 -25.39
CA THR A 21 -11.75 -4.51 -26.31
C THR A 21 -12.58 -3.24 -26.32
N GLY A 22 -12.70 -2.62 -25.14
CA GLY A 22 -13.11 -1.23 -24.99
C GLY A 22 -11.84 -0.42 -24.81
N SER A 23 -11.79 0.75 -25.43
CA SER A 23 -10.70 1.75 -25.38
C SER A 23 -10.24 2.20 -23.99
N ASP A 24 -10.75 1.58 -22.92
CA ASP A 24 -10.66 2.03 -21.53
C ASP A 24 -9.83 1.07 -20.66
N ILE A 25 -9.06 0.16 -21.26
CA ILE A 25 -8.04 -0.61 -20.53
C ILE A 25 -6.87 0.33 -20.23
N GLY A 26 -6.99 1.11 -19.15
CA GLY A 26 -5.91 1.93 -18.63
C GLY A 26 -4.83 1.06 -17.99
N PHE A 27 -3.60 1.14 -18.50
CA PHE A 27 -2.45 0.52 -17.85
C PHE A 27 -1.83 1.46 -16.80
N THR A 28 -1.16 0.88 -15.81
CA THR A 28 -0.32 1.61 -14.86
C THR A 28 1.12 1.26 -15.19
N LYS A 29 1.96 2.25 -15.45
CA LYS A 29 3.39 1.99 -15.66
C LYS A 29 4.04 1.73 -14.30
N TRP A 30 4.85 0.68 -14.19
CA TRP A 30 5.57 0.35 -12.97
C TRP A 30 7.04 0.07 -13.28
N ASP A 31 7.94 0.52 -12.41
CA ASP A 31 9.35 0.16 -12.49
C ASP A 31 9.55 -1.24 -11.91
N ASN A 32 9.93 -2.21 -12.75
CA ASN A 32 9.96 -3.62 -12.36
C ASN A 32 10.74 -3.89 -11.07
N GLU A 33 11.91 -3.26 -10.91
CA GLU A 33 12.72 -3.38 -9.69
C GLU A 33 11.99 -2.90 -8.43
N LEU A 34 11.29 -1.76 -8.53
CA LEU A 34 10.48 -1.22 -7.45
C LEU A 34 9.31 -2.16 -7.12
N LYS A 35 8.68 -2.78 -8.14
CA LYS A 35 7.60 -3.75 -7.91
C LYS A 35 8.11 -4.99 -7.19
N GLU A 36 9.23 -5.53 -7.63
CA GLU A 36 9.84 -6.69 -7.00
C GLU A 36 10.26 -6.39 -5.55
N ALA A 37 10.85 -5.23 -5.29
CA ALA A 37 11.18 -4.79 -3.94
C ALA A 37 9.92 -4.68 -3.06
N LEU A 38 8.83 -4.11 -3.59
CA LEU A 38 7.55 -4.03 -2.89
C LEU A 38 6.97 -5.41 -2.57
N LEU A 39 7.11 -6.39 -3.47
CA LEU A 39 6.65 -7.76 -3.27
C LEU A 39 7.47 -8.52 -2.20
N ARG A 40 8.77 -8.23 -2.09
CA ARG A 40 9.65 -8.83 -1.06
C ARG A 40 9.48 -8.17 0.32
N ALA A 41 8.94 -6.95 0.37
CA ALA A 41 8.83 -6.19 1.61
C ALA A 41 7.83 -6.84 2.60
N PRO A 42 8.14 -6.87 3.92
CA PRO A 42 7.25 -7.43 4.94
C PRO A 42 6.14 -6.43 5.32
N LEU A 43 5.26 -6.10 4.36
CA LEU A 43 4.18 -5.14 4.54
C LEU A 43 2.86 -5.82 4.90
N THR A 44 2.05 -5.13 5.71
CA THR A 44 0.65 -5.51 5.88
C THR A 44 -0.15 -5.17 4.62
N PHE A 45 -1.22 -5.91 4.34
CA PHE A 45 -2.06 -5.67 3.16
C PHE A 45 -2.65 -4.24 3.11
N ARG A 46 -2.92 -3.63 4.27
CA ARG A 46 -3.38 -2.23 4.35
C ARG A 46 -2.29 -1.25 3.92
N GLN A 47 -1.05 -1.47 4.34
CA GLN A 47 0.10 -0.67 3.91
C GLN A 47 0.32 -0.81 2.40
N TYR A 48 0.27 -2.04 1.88
CA TYR A 48 0.38 -2.30 0.44
C TYR A 48 -0.70 -1.53 -0.35
N LYS A 49 -1.97 -1.62 0.04
CA LYS A 49 -3.08 -0.90 -0.62
C LYS A 49 -2.86 0.61 -0.65
N VAL A 50 -2.43 1.19 0.46
CA VAL A 50 -2.21 2.64 0.56
C VAL A 50 -0.99 3.05 -0.27
N PHE A 51 0.09 2.28 -0.26
CA PHE A 51 1.29 2.54 -1.06
C PHE A 51 0.96 2.48 -2.56
N ASP A 52 0.26 1.43 -3.00
CA ASP A 52 -0.16 1.22 -4.38
C ASP A 52 -1.10 2.35 -4.86
N ALA A 53 -2.01 2.80 -3.99
CA ALA A 53 -2.87 3.95 -4.27
C ALA A 53 -2.08 5.27 -4.39
N ILE A 54 -1.05 5.47 -3.57
CA ILE A 54 -0.16 6.63 -3.71
C ILE A 54 0.58 6.54 -5.05
N HIS A 55 1.09 5.37 -5.41
CA HIS A 55 1.81 5.14 -6.67
C HIS A 55 0.97 5.48 -7.90
N ARG A 56 -0.27 4.99 -7.95
CA ARG A 56 -1.25 5.34 -9.00
C ARG A 56 -1.49 6.85 -9.10
N LEU A 57 -1.40 7.57 -7.98
CA LEU A 57 -1.65 9.01 -7.95
C LEU A 57 -0.40 9.87 -8.19
N THR A 58 0.81 9.32 -8.11
CA THR A 58 2.07 10.06 -8.31
C THR A 58 2.66 9.79 -9.70
N ILE A 59 2.86 8.51 -10.06
CA ILE A 59 3.70 8.14 -11.21
C ILE A 59 2.96 8.26 -12.54
N ASP A 60 1.65 8.00 -12.56
CA ASP A 60 0.89 8.03 -13.82
C ASP A 60 0.78 9.45 -14.43
N TRP A 61 1.09 10.51 -13.67
CA TRP A 61 1.20 11.88 -14.20
C TRP A 61 2.62 12.34 -14.50
N ASN A 62 3.62 11.44 -14.41
CA ASN A 62 5.05 11.75 -14.54
C ASN A 62 5.51 12.87 -13.58
N LYS A 63 4.89 12.95 -12.39
CA LYS A 63 5.18 13.95 -11.37
C LYS A 63 6.01 13.33 -10.25
N GLN A 64 7.06 14.04 -9.82
CA GLN A 64 7.90 13.60 -8.70
C GLN A 64 7.13 13.63 -7.37
N CYS A 65 6.23 14.59 -7.21
CA CYS A 65 5.42 14.79 -6.02
C CYS A 65 3.99 15.22 -6.41
N ALA A 66 3.00 14.82 -5.60
CA ALA A 66 1.61 15.17 -5.83
C ALA A 66 0.89 15.52 -4.53
N HIS A 67 0.01 16.52 -4.58
CA HIS A 67 -0.92 16.81 -3.50
C HIS A 67 -2.01 15.75 -3.45
N ILE A 68 -2.01 14.92 -2.40
CA ILE A 68 -2.94 13.80 -2.26
C ILE A 68 -3.60 13.85 -0.88
N GLU A 69 -4.92 14.05 -0.87
CA GLU A 69 -5.73 14.00 0.34
C GLU A 69 -5.94 12.56 0.85
N ASN A 70 -5.99 12.39 2.18
CA ASN A 70 -6.27 11.09 2.81
C ASN A 70 -7.66 10.54 2.45
N THR A 71 -8.62 11.44 2.24
CA THR A 71 -9.99 11.13 1.82
C THR A 71 -10.00 10.47 0.44
N ARG A 72 -9.20 10.96 -0.51
CA ARG A 72 -9.07 10.40 -1.85
C ARG A 72 -8.49 8.99 -1.82
N ILE A 73 -7.39 8.79 -1.09
CA ILE A 73 -6.80 7.45 -0.88
C ILE A 73 -7.81 6.52 -0.20
N GLY A 74 -8.54 7.01 0.80
CA GLY A 74 -9.54 6.23 1.51
C GLY A 74 -10.68 5.76 0.60
N LYS A 75 -11.17 6.64 -0.29
CA LYS A 75 -12.14 6.28 -1.33
C LYS A 75 -11.60 5.22 -2.30
N MET A 76 -10.34 5.33 -2.75
CA MET A 76 -9.73 4.37 -3.66
C MET A 76 -9.49 2.99 -3.02
N THR A 77 -9.09 2.96 -1.75
CA THR A 77 -8.70 1.73 -1.05
C THR A 77 -9.82 1.10 -0.23
N ALA A 78 -10.98 1.77 -0.13
CA ALA A 78 -12.07 1.49 0.80
C ALA A 78 -11.62 1.43 2.27
N ILE A 79 -10.58 2.21 2.62
CA ILE A 79 -10.05 2.31 3.99
C ILE A 79 -10.47 3.66 4.57
N HIS A 80 -10.96 3.67 5.81
CA HIS A 80 -11.33 4.93 6.45
C HIS A 80 -10.12 5.87 6.59
N HIS A 81 -10.33 7.17 6.31
CA HIS A 81 -9.27 8.19 6.22
C HIS A 81 -8.35 8.27 7.46
N THR A 82 -8.86 7.97 8.67
CA THR A 82 -8.05 7.93 9.90
C THR A 82 -7.01 6.80 9.87
N HIS A 83 -7.38 5.63 9.36
CA HIS A 83 -6.46 4.51 9.17
C HIS A 83 -5.46 4.80 8.06
N VAL A 84 -5.89 5.45 6.97
CA VAL A 84 -4.98 5.92 5.93
C VAL A 84 -3.93 6.87 6.50
N SER A 85 -4.32 7.82 7.36
CA SER A 85 -3.37 8.73 8.00
C SER A 85 -2.35 7.99 8.87
N LYS A 86 -2.77 6.96 9.61
CA LYS A 86 -1.85 6.11 10.38
C LYS A 86 -0.88 5.35 9.47
N VAL A 87 -1.40 4.71 8.42
CA VAL A 87 -0.60 3.96 7.46
C VAL A 87 0.40 4.84 6.73
N ARG A 88 0.02 6.07 6.33
CA ARG A 88 0.96 7.05 5.75
C ARG A 88 2.14 7.32 6.67
N LYS A 89 1.91 7.56 7.95
CA LYS A 89 2.99 7.75 8.93
C LYS A 89 3.88 6.51 9.07
N GLU A 90 3.30 5.31 9.00
CA GLU A 90 4.07 4.07 9.01
C GLU A 90 4.95 3.94 7.76
N LEU A 91 4.41 4.25 6.57
CA LEU A 91 5.16 4.26 5.31
C LEU A 91 6.28 5.32 5.30
N GLU A 92 6.02 6.51 5.85
CA GLU A 92 7.04 7.57 6.06
C GLU A 92 8.14 7.06 7.00
N ASN A 93 7.79 6.41 8.11
CA ASN A 93 8.77 5.85 9.05
C ASN A 93 9.65 4.75 8.46
N MET A 94 9.11 4.02 7.47
CA MET A 94 9.82 2.99 6.71
C MET A 94 10.62 3.57 5.54
N ASN A 95 10.65 4.90 5.37
CA ASN A 95 11.31 5.61 4.25
C ASN A 95 10.82 5.19 2.86
N MET A 96 9.58 4.69 2.76
CA MET A 96 8.99 4.28 1.47
C MET A 96 8.38 5.46 0.72
N ILE A 97 7.92 6.46 1.45
CA ILE A 97 7.35 7.70 0.91
C ILE A 97 7.98 8.90 1.59
N PHE A 98 8.14 9.99 0.84
CA PHE A 98 8.51 11.28 1.40
C PHE A 98 7.29 12.20 1.41
N LYS A 99 7.22 13.01 2.45
CA LYS A 99 6.21 14.05 2.61
C LYS A 99 6.90 15.41 2.64
N HIS A 100 6.59 16.23 1.65
CA HIS A 100 7.04 17.62 1.59
C HIS A 100 5.82 18.53 1.69
N ASN A 101 5.67 19.21 2.84
CA ASN A 101 4.48 20.02 3.15
C ASN A 101 3.18 19.22 3.02
N ASN A 102 2.45 19.46 1.92
CA ASN A 102 1.19 18.82 1.58
C ASN A 102 1.29 17.86 0.38
N GLU A 103 2.49 17.69 -0.17
CA GLU A 103 2.76 16.80 -1.28
C GLU A 103 3.42 15.51 -0.80
N VAL A 104 3.13 14.43 -1.51
CA VAL A 104 3.71 13.12 -1.27
C VAL A 104 4.40 12.63 -2.52
N SER A 105 5.60 12.08 -2.33
CA SER A 105 6.40 11.40 -3.35
C SER A 105 6.77 10.00 -2.87
N ILE A 106 7.03 9.10 -3.82
CA ILE A 106 7.50 7.75 -3.53
C ILE A 106 9.02 7.74 -3.55
N ASN A 107 9.63 7.08 -2.57
CA ASN A 107 11.06 6.81 -2.62
C ASN A 107 11.33 5.65 -3.60
N GLN A 108 11.85 5.98 -4.78
CA GLN A 108 12.22 4.99 -5.80
C GLN A 108 13.49 4.20 -5.41
N ASN A 109 14.33 4.75 -4.53
CA ASN A 109 15.51 4.05 -4.03
C ASN A 109 15.11 3.05 -2.93
N TYR A 110 14.69 1.85 -3.35
CA TYR A 110 14.20 0.81 -2.45
C TYR A 110 15.25 0.27 -1.47
N HIS A 111 16.54 0.54 -1.69
CA HIS A 111 17.60 0.16 -0.75
C HIS A 111 17.57 0.95 0.56
N GLU A 112 16.94 2.14 0.57
CA GLU A 112 16.83 2.99 1.76
C GLU A 112 15.62 2.63 2.64
N TRP A 113 14.78 1.70 2.18
CA TRP A 113 13.58 1.29 2.91
C TRP A 113 13.97 0.55 4.18
N SER A 114 13.38 0.98 5.30
CA SER A 114 13.73 0.47 6.63
C SER A 114 12.54 -0.16 7.34
N PHE A 115 12.54 -1.49 7.44
CA PHE A 115 11.46 -2.24 8.10
C PHE A 115 11.74 -2.52 9.58
N ASN A 116 12.93 -2.17 10.08
CA ASN A 116 13.45 -2.58 11.39
C ASN A 116 12.97 -1.75 12.59
N LYS A 117 12.01 -0.84 12.42
CA LYS A 117 11.48 -0.07 13.55
C LYS A 117 10.35 -0.85 14.23
N SER A 118 10.72 -1.69 15.20
CA SER A 118 9.74 -2.08 16.22
C SER A 118 9.16 -0.80 16.85
N LEU A 119 7.84 -0.62 16.78
CA LEU A 119 7.14 0.53 17.36
C LEU A 119 7.15 0.51 18.91
N ALA A 120 7.88 -0.41 19.52
CA ALA A 120 8.04 -0.51 20.95
C ALA A 120 9.02 0.57 21.43
N LYS A 121 8.49 1.73 21.85
CA LYS A 121 9.15 2.43 22.96
C LYS A 121 9.17 1.46 24.14
N PRO A 122 10.32 1.12 24.75
CA PRO A 122 10.30 0.35 25.98
C PRO A 122 9.50 1.15 27.02
N ALA A 123 8.38 0.58 27.45
CA ALA A 123 7.50 1.17 28.45
C ALA A 123 8.12 1.02 29.85
N ASN A 124 9.23 1.70 30.13
CA ASN A 124 9.77 1.82 31.48
C ASN A 124 9.92 3.29 31.86
N LYS A 125 8.83 3.87 32.37
CA LYS A 125 8.88 5.01 33.29
C LYS A 125 8.34 4.56 34.64
N VAL A 126 9.09 3.70 35.33
CA VAL A 126 8.89 3.50 36.77
C VAL A 126 9.32 4.81 37.43
N LYS A 127 8.34 5.62 37.87
CA LYS A 127 8.62 6.77 38.73
C LYS A 127 9.11 6.21 40.07
N PRO A 128 10.28 6.63 40.60
CA PRO A 128 10.71 6.17 41.90
C PRO A 128 9.68 6.63 42.95
N LYS A 129 9.13 5.66 43.66
CA LYS A 129 8.24 5.84 44.81
C LYS A 129 8.97 6.74 45.80
N GLN A 130 8.48 7.95 46.04
CA GLN A 130 9.00 8.79 47.13
C GLN A 130 8.80 8.02 48.43
N LEU A 131 9.90 7.49 48.99
CA LEU A 131 9.94 6.96 50.34
C LEU A 131 9.72 8.13 51.28
N ILE A 132 8.48 8.30 51.74
CA ILE A 132 8.15 9.18 52.86
C ILE A 132 8.79 8.52 54.09
N VAL A 133 10.01 8.95 54.42
CA VAL A 133 10.63 8.67 55.70
C VAL A 133 9.82 9.42 56.74
N ARG A 134 8.91 8.71 57.42
CA ARG A 134 8.32 9.20 58.67
C ARG A 134 9.42 9.19 59.72
N LYS A 135 10.05 10.34 59.96
CA LYS A 135 10.80 10.56 61.20
C LYS A 135 9.80 10.62 62.35
N ARG A 136 10.08 9.83 63.38
CA ARG A 136 9.41 9.84 64.69
C ARG A 136 9.82 11.08 65.47
#